data_AF-A0A0Q9X209-F1
#
_entry.id   AF-A0A0Q9X209-F1
#
_cell.length_a   1.000
_cell.length_b   1.000
_cell.length_c   1.000
_cell.angle_alpha   90.00
_cell.angle_beta   90.00
_cell.angle_gamma   90.00
#
_symmetry.space_group_name_H-M   'P 1'
#
loop_
_entity.id
_entity.type
_entity.pdbx_description
1 polymer ?
#
loop_
_entity_poly.entity_id
_entity_poly.type
_entity_poly.pdbx_seq_one_letter_code
_entity_poly.pdbx_strand_id
1 'polypeptide(L)'
;MPAPEVYCNIISSNQIRQLQERLDSFRIDIERAPVLENNSQILTYRDDKRLATFNNLKLQKTKRFDNTIPVLEEKCALLFHVQILINNQMECIWALSKPVVQASHSNQERLADATIFWMNNFPNETDEPFTVQQSVSCENLKAALVHEFNIRTNFLLHAVNIEYISK
;
A
#
# COMPACT_ATOMS: atom_id res chain seq x y z
N MET A 1 -1.16 10.03 31.20
CA MET A 1 -1.25 10.42 29.78
C MET A 1 -2.34 9.60 29.12
N PRO A 2 -3.15 10.15 28.21
CA PRO A 2 -4.08 9.37 27.40
C PRO A 2 -3.31 8.35 26.55
N ALA A 3 -3.97 7.25 26.18
CA ALA A 3 -3.37 6.25 25.29
C ALA A 3 -3.06 6.89 23.92
N PRO A 4 -1.90 6.59 23.30
CA PRO A 4 -1.55 7.14 21.99
C PRO A 4 -2.59 6.78 20.92
N GLU A 5 -2.83 7.69 19.99
CA GLU A 5 -3.74 7.48 18.86
C GLU A 5 -2.94 7.26 17.57
N VAL A 6 -3.24 6.18 16.87
CA VAL A 6 -2.67 5.86 15.55
C VAL A 6 -3.55 6.48 14.49
N TYR A 7 -2.96 7.20 13.56
CA TYR A 7 -3.64 7.74 12.38
C TYR A 7 -3.27 6.95 11.13
N CYS A 8 -4.23 6.78 10.25
CA CYS A 8 -4.09 6.21 8.92
C CYS A 8 -4.34 7.31 7.88
N ASN A 9 -3.44 7.48 6.92
CA ASN A 9 -3.62 8.40 5.80
C ASN A 9 -3.25 7.69 4.52
N ILE A 10 -3.85 8.08 3.40
CA ILE A 10 -3.38 7.63 2.10
C ILE A 10 -2.39 8.66 1.57
N ILE A 11 -1.24 8.20 1.07
CA ILE A 11 -0.18 9.06 0.56
C ILE A 11 0.35 8.54 -0.78
N SER A 12 0.74 9.46 -1.66
CA SER A 12 1.32 9.21 -2.97
C SER A 12 2.79 8.80 -2.89
N SER A 13 3.29 8.21 -3.98
CA SER A 13 4.72 7.86 -4.14
C SER A 13 5.67 9.06 -3.88
N ASN A 14 5.28 10.27 -4.30
CA ASN A 14 6.08 11.48 -4.07
C ASN A 14 6.12 11.87 -2.59
N GLN A 15 4.99 11.77 -1.88
CA GLN A 15 4.95 12.01 -0.43
C GLN A 15 5.75 10.96 0.35
N ILE A 16 5.78 9.70 -0.11
CA ILE A 16 6.62 8.65 0.49
C ILE A 16 8.10 9.00 0.32
N ARG A 17 8.51 9.44 -0.87
CA ARG A 17 9.90 9.88 -1.09
C ARG A 17 10.29 11.01 -0.14
N GLN A 18 9.45 12.03 -0.03
CA GLN A 18 9.67 13.15 0.90
C GLN A 18 9.72 12.71 2.37
N LEU A 19 8.94 11.69 2.74
CA LEU A 19 8.97 11.09 4.07
C LEU A 19 10.30 10.35 4.32
N GLN A 20 10.81 9.61 3.34
CA GLN A 20 12.06 8.86 3.45
C GLN A 20 13.31 9.77 3.47
N GLU A 21 13.29 10.88 2.73
CA GLU A 21 14.39 11.85 2.69
C GLU A 21 14.53 12.65 4.01
N ARG A 22 13.48 12.71 4.84
CA ARG A 22 13.43 13.50 6.08
C ARG A 22 13.57 12.62 7.32
N LEU A 23 14.79 12.22 7.64
CA LEU A 23 15.10 11.38 8.80
C LEU A 23 14.72 12.03 10.14
N ASP A 24 14.82 13.37 10.26
CA ASP A 24 14.73 14.07 11.54
C ASP A 24 13.39 14.79 11.80
N SER A 25 12.48 14.81 10.83
CA SER A 25 11.17 15.46 11.04
C SER A 25 10.05 14.80 10.25
N PHE A 26 9.12 14.20 10.99
CA PHE A 26 7.88 13.71 10.40
C PHE A 26 6.99 14.89 10.02
N ARG A 27 7.03 15.27 8.74
CA ARG A 27 6.14 16.27 8.13
C ARG A 27 5.71 15.79 6.76
N ILE A 28 4.44 15.44 6.65
CA ILE A 28 3.80 15.06 5.40
C ILE A 28 2.65 16.03 5.17
N ASP A 29 2.68 16.71 4.03
CA ASP A 29 1.54 17.50 3.59
C ASP A 29 0.43 16.55 3.15
N ILE A 30 -0.64 16.47 3.93
CA ILE A 30 -1.83 15.66 3.66
C ILE A 30 -3.01 16.49 3.13
N GLU A 31 -2.87 17.80 2.93
CA GLU A 31 -3.99 18.66 2.54
C GLU A 31 -4.57 18.30 1.16
N ARG A 32 -3.69 17.82 0.27
CA ARG A 32 -4.04 17.38 -1.09
C ARG A 32 -4.30 15.87 -1.19
N ALA A 33 -4.20 15.14 -0.09
CA ALA A 33 -4.43 13.70 -0.11
C ALA A 33 -5.94 13.37 -0.22
N PRO A 34 -6.29 12.22 -0.82
CA PRO A 34 -7.59 11.61 -0.62
C PRO A 34 -7.89 11.47 0.88
N VAL A 35 -9.13 11.73 1.26
CA VAL A 35 -9.53 11.77 2.68
C VAL A 35 -10.06 10.40 3.07
N LEU A 36 -9.56 9.88 4.19
CA LEU A 36 -10.09 8.68 4.83
C LEU A 36 -11.02 9.09 5.97
N GLU A 37 -12.24 8.56 5.99
CA GLU A 37 -13.14 8.59 7.14
C GLU A 37 -12.76 7.48 8.12
N ASN A 38 -12.96 7.71 9.42
CA ASN A 38 -12.60 6.78 10.50
C ASN A 38 -11.12 6.39 10.47
N ASN A 39 -10.26 7.39 10.27
CA ASN A 39 -8.85 7.21 10.02
C ASN A 39 -7.97 7.30 11.27
N SER A 40 -8.55 7.30 12.47
CA SER A 40 -7.82 7.28 13.72
C SER A 40 -8.32 6.15 14.62
N GLN A 41 -7.41 5.59 15.42
CA GLN A 41 -7.73 4.54 16.38
C GLN A 41 -6.78 4.57 17.57
N ILE A 42 -7.31 4.33 18.76
CA ILE A 42 -6.51 4.25 19.98
C ILE A 42 -5.60 3.02 19.94
N LEU A 43 -4.32 3.22 20.27
CA LEU A 43 -3.36 2.13 20.46
C LEU A 43 -3.65 1.42 21.78
N THR A 44 -4.32 0.27 21.70
CA THR A 44 -4.70 -0.54 22.87
C THR A 44 -3.66 -1.62 23.16
N TYR A 45 -3.58 -2.07 24.41
CA TYR A 45 -2.76 -3.23 24.78
C TYR A 45 -3.68 -4.46 24.93
N ARG A 46 -3.44 -5.50 24.11
CA ARG A 46 -4.19 -6.76 24.09
C ARG A 46 -3.26 -7.91 23.73
N ASP A 47 -3.40 -9.05 24.38
CA ASP A 47 -2.63 -10.27 24.11
C ASP A 47 -1.11 -10.03 24.03
N ASP A 48 -0.58 -9.32 25.03
CA ASP A 48 0.83 -8.88 25.13
C ASP A 48 1.34 -8.02 23.96
N LYS A 49 0.44 -7.46 23.15
CA LYS A 49 0.77 -6.62 22.00
C LYS A 49 0.07 -5.27 22.07
N ARG A 50 0.70 -4.23 21.51
CA ARG A 50 0.04 -2.95 21.24
C ARG A 50 -0.59 -2.99 19.86
N LEU A 51 -1.90 -2.76 19.78
CA LEU A 51 -2.68 -2.90 18.55
C LEU A 51 -3.66 -1.73 18.38
N ALA A 52 -3.74 -1.23 17.15
CA ALA A 52 -4.79 -0.35 16.67
C ALA A 52 -5.46 -1.02 15.45
N THR A 53 -6.78 -1.22 15.50
CA THR A 53 -7.53 -1.90 14.44
C THR A 53 -8.53 -0.96 13.79
N PHE A 54 -8.43 -0.80 12.48
CA PHE A 54 -9.26 0.10 11.66
C PHE A 54 -10.35 -0.69 10.92
N ASN A 55 -11.46 -1.02 11.60
CA ASN A 55 -12.52 -1.86 11.03
C ASN A 55 -13.43 -1.15 10.03
N ASN A 56 -13.54 0.19 10.14
CA ASN A 56 -14.50 1.00 9.38
C ASN A 56 -13.81 2.10 8.56
N LEU A 57 -12.55 1.88 8.18
CA LEU A 57 -11.78 2.82 7.36
C LEU A 57 -12.45 2.96 5.99
N LYS A 58 -12.67 4.20 5.53
CA LYS A 58 -13.42 4.44 4.29
C LYS A 58 -12.84 5.59 3.48
N LEU A 59 -12.65 5.36 2.18
CA LEU A 59 -12.18 6.39 1.26
C LEU A 59 -13.31 7.32 0.82
N GLN A 60 -13.12 8.63 0.99
CA GLN A 60 -14.04 9.65 0.50
C GLN A 60 -13.87 9.82 -1.01
N LYS A 61 -14.96 9.68 -1.77
CA LYS A 61 -14.96 9.55 -3.24
C LYS A 61 -14.42 10.76 -4.05
N THR A 62 -14.09 11.88 -3.42
CA THR A 62 -14.00 13.19 -4.09
C THR A 62 -12.58 13.73 -4.31
N LYS A 63 -11.54 13.06 -3.81
CA LYS A 63 -10.17 13.59 -3.87
C LYS A 63 -9.20 12.56 -4.45
N ARG A 64 -8.41 13.01 -5.44
CA ARG A 64 -7.27 12.31 -6.03
C ARG A 64 -6.04 13.19 -5.86
N PHE A 65 -4.85 12.59 -5.82
CA PHE A 65 -3.59 13.31 -5.80
C PHE A 65 -3.34 14.05 -7.11
N ASP A 66 -3.67 13.41 -8.24
CA ASP A 66 -3.50 13.99 -9.57
C ASP A 66 -4.61 13.51 -10.53
N ASN A 67 -5.40 14.47 -11.04
CA ASN A 67 -6.49 14.21 -11.96
C ASN A 67 -6.04 14.07 -13.43
N THR A 68 -4.78 14.38 -13.74
CA THR A 68 -4.23 14.33 -15.10
C THR A 68 -3.76 12.94 -15.51
N ILE A 69 -3.42 12.10 -14.53
CA ILE A 69 -3.01 10.71 -14.76
C ILE A 69 -4.21 9.75 -14.65
N PRO A 70 -4.18 8.62 -15.39
CA PRO A 70 -5.18 7.56 -15.23
C PRO A 70 -5.30 7.10 -13.78
N VAL A 71 -6.53 6.83 -13.33
CA VAL A 71 -6.85 6.41 -11.95
C VAL A 71 -6.00 5.24 -11.47
N LEU A 72 -5.71 4.29 -12.37
CA LEU A 72 -4.95 3.07 -12.04
C LEU A 72 -3.42 3.26 -12.08
N GLU A 73 -2.94 4.39 -12.60
CA GLU A 73 -1.52 4.74 -12.60
C GLU A 73 -1.12 5.51 -11.34
N GLU A 74 -2.11 5.92 -10.54
CA GLU A 74 -1.92 6.64 -9.29
C GLU A 74 -1.46 5.66 -8.19
N LYS A 75 -0.14 5.63 -7.97
CA LYS A 75 0.51 4.76 -6.99
C LYS A 75 0.52 5.40 -5.60
N CYS A 76 -0.19 4.78 -4.68
CA CYS A 76 -0.32 5.25 -3.30
C CYS A 76 -0.13 4.10 -2.29
N ALA A 77 0.02 4.45 -1.01
CA ALA A 77 -0.04 3.52 0.11
C ALA A 77 -0.78 4.13 1.29
N LEU A 78 -1.20 3.28 2.22
CA LEU A 78 -1.63 3.69 3.53
C LEU A 78 -0.40 3.93 4.41
N LEU A 79 -0.33 5.11 5.02
CA LEU A 79 0.60 5.47 6.06
C LEU A 79 -0.10 5.38 7.41
N PHE A 80 0.40 4.50 8.27
CA PHE A 80 0.06 4.44 9.68
C PHE A 80 1.11 5.19 10.47
N HIS A 81 0.72 6.11 11.34
CA HIS A 81 1.66 6.83 12.18
C HIS A 81 1.09 7.13 13.57
N VAL A 82 2.00 7.25 14.54
CA VAL A 82 1.67 7.56 15.93
C VAL A 82 2.79 8.41 16.52
N GLN A 83 2.42 9.43 17.28
CA GLN A 83 3.36 10.21 18.08
C GLN A 83 3.29 9.72 19.52
N ILE A 84 4.45 9.34 20.07
CA ILE A 84 4.58 8.86 21.45
C ILE A 84 5.69 9.61 22.16
N LEU A 85 5.51 9.80 23.48
CA LEU A 85 6.56 10.36 24.32
C LEU A 85 7.45 9.23 24.85
N ILE A 86 8.73 9.24 24.48
CA ILE A 86 9.77 8.35 25.01
C ILE A 86 10.82 9.23 25.69
N ASN A 87 11.07 9.05 26.98
CA ASN A 87 12.10 9.80 27.74
C ASN A 87 12.00 11.33 27.60
N ASN A 88 10.79 11.89 27.68
CA ASN A 88 10.48 13.31 27.46
C ASN A 88 10.78 13.85 26.05
N GLN A 89 11.04 12.97 25.08
CA GLN A 89 11.17 13.31 23.66
C GLN A 89 9.97 12.76 22.89
N MET A 90 9.38 13.60 22.03
CA MET A 90 8.29 13.19 21.14
C MET A 90 8.88 12.46 19.95
N GLU A 91 8.58 11.18 19.83
CA GLU A 91 8.98 10.32 18.72
C GLU A 91 7.78 10.05 17.81
N CYS A 92 8.01 10.05 16.49
CA CYS A 92 7.01 9.60 15.53
C CYS A 92 7.39 8.24 14.97
N ILE A 93 6.55 7.25 15.21
CA ILE A 93 6.69 5.92 14.62
C ILE A 93 5.69 5.81 13.48
N TRP A 94 6.13 5.31 12.33
CA TRP A 94 5.27 5.12 11.18
C TRP A 94 5.58 3.83 10.43
N ALA A 95 4.59 3.37 9.66
CA ALA A 95 4.69 2.21 8.79
C ALA A 95 3.86 2.44 7.53
N LEU A 96 4.34 1.92 6.40
CA LEU A 96 3.63 1.95 5.13
C LEU A 96 2.98 0.59 4.86
N SER A 97 1.80 0.59 4.26
CA SER A 97 1.24 -0.61 3.65
C SER A 97 1.99 -0.97 2.38
N LYS A 98 1.69 -2.17 1.85
CA LYS A 98 1.92 -2.45 0.43
C LYS A 98 1.19 -1.42 -0.45
N PRO A 99 1.61 -1.25 -1.72
CA PRO A 99 0.92 -0.33 -2.63
C PRO A 99 -0.58 -0.64 -2.71
N VAL A 100 -1.38 0.42 -2.80
CA VAL A 100 -2.82 0.35 -3.06
C VAL A 100 -3.12 1.06 -4.37
N VAL A 101 -4.13 0.54 -5.07
CA VAL A 101 -4.67 1.12 -6.30
C VAL A 101 -6.11 1.53 -6.03
N GLN A 102 -6.42 2.79 -6.30
CA GLN A 102 -7.79 3.29 -6.16
C GLN A 102 -8.59 2.88 -7.40
N ALA A 103 -9.75 2.26 -7.20
CA ALA A 103 -10.71 1.99 -8.27
C ALA A 103 -12.00 2.78 -7.99
N SER A 104 -12.46 3.55 -8.98
CA SER A 104 -13.67 4.37 -8.89
C SER A 104 -14.92 3.64 -9.38
N HIS A 105 -14.73 2.70 -10.29
CA HIS A 105 -15.79 1.89 -10.89
C HIS A 105 -15.42 0.41 -10.88
N SER A 106 -16.41 -0.47 -10.75
CA SER A 106 -16.19 -1.92 -10.68
C SER A 106 -15.54 -2.50 -11.94
N ASN A 107 -15.70 -1.85 -13.10
CA ASN A 107 -15.03 -2.27 -14.33
C ASN A 107 -13.50 -2.08 -14.29
N GLN A 108 -12.97 -1.35 -13.32
CA GLN A 108 -11.53 -1.13 -13.13
C GLN A 108 -10.88 -2.19 -12.22
N GLU A 109 -11.67 -3.01 -11.52
CA GLU A 109 -11.16 -3.97 -10.51
C GLU A 109 -10.14 -4.95 -11.09
N ARG A 110 -10.43 -5.54 -12.27
CA ARG A 110 -9.50 -6.48 -12.93
C ARG A 110 -8.17 -5.84 -13.32
N LEU A 111 -8.21 -4.58 -13.74
CA LEU A 111 -6.99 -3.84 -14.09
C LEU A 111 -6.23 -3.45 -12.82
N ALA A 112 -6.91 -3.05 -11.75
CA ALA A 112 -6.30 -2.78 -10.45
C ALA A 112 -5.59 -4.03 -9.89
N ASP A 113 -6.25 -5.20 -9.98
CA ASP A 113 -5.67 -6.48 -9.58
C ASP A 113 -4.41 -6.82 -10.38
N ALA A 114 -4.41 -6.58 -11.70
CA ALA A 114 -3.23 -6.78 -12.53
C ALA A 114 -2.09 -5.83 -12.16
N THR A 115 -2.39 -4.55 -11.88
CA THR A 115 -1.40 -3.57 -11.41
C THR A 115 -0.80 -4.00 -10.07
N ILE A 116 -1.63 -4.39 -9.10
CA ILE A 116 -1.16 -4.85 -7.78
C ILE A 116 -0.33 -6.13 -7.91
N PHE A 117 -0.76 -7.08 -8.75
CA PHE A 117 0.01 -8.28 -9.06
C PHE A 117 1.41 -7.92 -9.56
N TRP A 118 1.52 -7.00 -10.53
CA TRP A 118 2.80 -6.59 -11.08
C TRP A 118 3.67 -5.88 -10.04
N MET A 119 3.10 -4.97 -9.25
CA MET A 119 3.80 -4.24 -8.20
C MET A 119 4.35 -5.13 -7.10
N ASN A 120 3.63 -6.19 -6.73
CA ASN A 120 4.06 -7.12 -5.69
C ASN A 120 5.16 -8.08 -6.16
N ASN A 121 5.15 -8.47 -7.43
CA ASN A 121 6.05 -9.50 -7.94
C ASN A 121 7.31 -8.93 -8.61
N PHE A 122 7.24 -7.71 -9.16
CA PHE A 122 8.32 -7.14 -9.96
C PHE A 122 8.70 -5.71 -9.55
N PRO A 123 8.99 -5.44 -8.27
CA PRO A 123 9.52 -4.15 -7.85
C PRO A 123 10.91 -3.92 -8.46
N ASN A 124 11.27 -2.66 -8.71
CA ASN A 124 12.66 -2.32 -8.99
C ASN A 124 13.45 -2.26 -7.68
N GLU A 125 14.74 -2.60 -7.75
CA GLU A 125 15.70 -2.39 -6.66
C GLU A 125 16.21 -0.95 -6.68
N THR A 126 15.31 0.03 -6.53
CA THR A 126 15.66 1.44 -6.40
C THR A 126 15.12 2.01 -5.09
N ASP A 127 15.69 3.12 -4.65
CA ASP A 127 15.17 3.89 -3.52
C ASP A 127 13.84 4.60 -3.84
N GLU A 128 13.34 4.49 -5.08
CA GLU A 128 12.13 5.18 -5.52
C GLU A 128 10.87 4.35 -5.23
N PRO A 129 9.94 4.86 -4.40
CA PRO A 129 8.73 4.13 -4.02
C PRO A 129 7.91 3.67 -5.22
N PHE A 130 7.50 2.41 -5.19
CA PHE A 130 6.53 1.82 -6.13
C PHE A 130 6.96 1.83 -7.59
N THR A 131 8.26 1.94 -7.86
CA THR A 131 8.81 1.67 -9.18
C THR A 131 8.85 0.17 -9.43
N VAL A 132 8.56 -0.21 -10.67
CA VAL A 132 8.42 -1.62 -11.10
C VAL A 132 9.19 -1.84 -12.38
N GLN A 133 9.56 -3.09 -12.62
CA GLN A 133 10.24 -3.48 -13.86
C GLN A 133 9.28 -3.30 -15.04
N GLN A 134 9.75 -2.68 -16.13
CA GLN A 134 8.95 -2.50 -17.34
C GLN A 134 8.75 -3.81 -18.12
N SER A 135 9.69 -4.75 -17.97
CA SER A 135 9.62 -6.08 -18.57
C SER A 135 10.34 -7.08 -17.67
N VAL A 136 9.91 -8.33 -17.74
CA VAL A 136 10.46 -9.46 -16.99
C VAL A 136 10.64 -10.64 -17.94
N SER A 137 11.46 -11.62 -17.54
CA SER A 137 11.52 -12.87 -18.29
C SER A 137 10.16 -13.58 -18.24
N CYS A 138 9.84 -14.33 -19.30
CA CYS A 138 8.64 -15.17 -19.33
C CYS A 138 8.63 -16.17 -18.16
N GLU A 139 9.80 -16.68 -17.77
CA GLU A 139 9.94 -17.58 -16.62
C GLU A 139 9.53 -16.93 -15.29
N ASN A 140 9.94 -15.69 -15.04
CA ASN A 140 9.57 -14.94 -13.84
C ASN A 140 8.07 -14.62 -13.83
N LEU A 141 7.52 -14.20 -14.98
CA LEU A 141 6.09 -13.94 -15.10
C LEU A 141 5.26 -15.20 -14.83
N LYS A 142 5.68 -16.33 -15.39
CA LYS A 142 5.07 -17.63 -15.19
C LYS A 142 5.08 -18.06 -13.72
N ALA A 143 6.22 -17.93 -13.05
CA ALA A 143 6.34 -18.26 -11.62
C ALA A 143 5.39 -17.42 -10.77
N ALA A 144 5.31 -16.11 -11.02
CA ALA A 144 4.40 -15.21 -10.32
C ALA A 144 2.93 -15.58 -10.55
N LEU A 145 2.52 -15.86 -11.80
CA LEU A 145 1.15 -16.27 -12.13
C LEU A 145 0.76 -17.57 -11.43
N VAL A 146 1.67 -18.56 -11.39
CA VAL A 146 1.44 -19.83 -10.69
C VAL A 146 1.28 -19.61 -9.19
N HIS A 147 2.16 -18.79 -8.60
CA HIS A 147 2.09 -18.46 -7.18
C HIS A 147 0.77 -17.79 -6.82
N GLU A 148 0.35 -16.78 -7.57
CA GLU A 148 -0.89 -16.04 -7.33
C GLU A 148 -2.12 -16.93 -7.50
N PHE A 149 -2.15 -17.79 -8.53
CA PHE A 149 -3.24 -18.75 -8.72
C PHE A 149 -3.39 -19.70 -7.54
N ASN A 150 -2.27 -20.26 -7.06
CA ASN A 150 -2.27 -21.21 -5.96
C ASN A 150 -2.81 -20.56 -4.67
N ILE A 151 -2.43 -19.31 -4.39
CA ILE A 151 -2.91 -18.56 -3.22
C ILE A 151 -4.40 -18.26 -3.34
N ARG A 152 -4.87 -17.81 -4.50
CA ARG A 152 -6.27 -17.37 -4.67
C ARG A 152 -7.27 -18.52 -4.73
N THR A 153 -6.85 -19.65 -5.27
CA THR A 153 -7.77 -20.76 -5.57
C THR A 153 -7.61 -21.95 -4.62
N ASN A 154 -6.49 -22.02 -3.87
CA ASN A 154 -6.05 -23.20 -3.14
C ASN A 154 -5.85 -24.47 -4.02
N PHE A 155 -5.81 -24.31 -5.35
CA PHE A 155 -5.50 -25.38 -6.31
C PHE A 155 -4.11 -25.20 -6.88
N LEU A 156 -3.48 -26.31 -7.27
CA LEU A 156 -2.20 -26.28 -7.96
C LEU A 156 -2.40 -26.27 -9.48
N LEU A 157 -1.66 -25.40 -10.18
CA LEU A 157 -1.54 -25.49 -11.63
C LEU A 157 -0.67 -26.69 -12.02
N HIS A 158 -1.25 -27.62 -12.78
CA HIS A 158 -0.50 -28.75 -13.35
C HIS A 158 0.45 -28.30 -14.47
N ALA A 159 1.52 -29.06 -14.69
CA ALA A 159 2.57 -28.75 -15.68
C ALA A 159 2.03 -28.46 -17.08
N VAL A 160 0.99 -29.20 -17.53
CA VAL A 160 0.35 -29.00 -18.84
C VAL A 160 -0.29 -27.61 -18.95
N ASN A 161 -0.92 -27.12 -17.89
CA ASN A 161 -1.54 -25.79 -17.86
C ASN A 161 -0.48 -24.69 -17.88
N ILE A 162 0.63 -24.92 -17.15
CA ILE A 162 1.77 -24.00 -17.10
C ILE A 162 2.43 -23.88 -18.49
N GLU A 163 2.60 -25.00 -19.19
CA GLU A 163 3.15 -25.02 -20.54
C GLU A 163 2.22 -24.31 -21.54
N TYR A 164 0.90 -24.50 -21.42
CA TYR A 164 -0.07 -23.82 -22.27
C TYR A 164 -0.01 -22.29 -22.17
N ILE A 165 0.13 -21.75 -20.95
CA ILE A 165 0.23 -20.29 -20.71
C ILE A 165 1.55 -19.72 -21.26
N SER A 166 2.55 -20.58 -21.51
CA SER A 166 3.88 -20.17 -21.98
C SER A 166 4.03 -20.15 -23.52
N LYS A 167 2.99 -20.53 -24.27
CA LYS A 167 2.94 -20.58 -25.74
C LYS A 167 2.25 -19.34 -26.32
#